data_AF-A0A7X7X563-F1
#
_entry.id   AF-A0A7X7X563-F1
#
_cell.length_a   1.000
_cell.length_b   1.000
_cell.length_c   1.000
_cell.angle_alpha   90.00
_cell.angle_beta   90.00
_cell.angle_gamma   90.00
#
_symmetry.space_group_name_H-M   'P 1'
#
loop_
_entity.id
_entity.type
_entity.pdbx_description
1 polymer ?
#
loop_
_entity_poly.entity_id
_entity_poly.type
_entity_poly.pdbx_seq_one_letter_code
_entity_poly.pdbx_strand_id
1 'polypeptide(L)'
;MCMNCVKGLPVGMNSDILCREKGIVTWDYCCSNHRFFFMEDLMKMEFFRCSNCEFFTFHPHPYIPSYGVCSLFSVRKCDGSVKKACSKFVKRSKSDAS
;
A
#
# COMPACT_ATOMS: atom_id res chain seq x y z
N MET A 1 -10.44 8.60 15.86
CA MET A 1 -9.21 9.42 16.00
C MET A 1 -8.33 9.23 14.78
N CYS A 2 -7.71 10.30 14.26
CA CYS A 2 -6.81 10.28 13.11
C CYS A 2 -5.56 9.40 13.36
N MET A 3 -5.26 9.07 14.61
CA MET A 3 -4.20 8.12 14.98
C MET A 3 -4.38 6.75 14.33
N ASN A 4 -5.64 6.30 14.23
CA ASN A 4 -6.00 5.02 13.61
C ASN A 4 -6.57 5.23 12.20
N CYS A 5 -6.22 6.34 11.55
CA CYS A 5 -6.69 6.64 10.21
C CYS A 5 -5.59 6.40 9.18
N VAL A 6 -5.93 5.85 8.01
CA VAL A 6 -4.98 5.68 6.89
C VAL A 6 -4.39 7.01 6.37
N LYS A 7 -5.06 8.13 6.71
CA LYS A 7 -4.67 9.49 6.36
C LYS A 7 -3.88 10.20 7.48
N GLY A 8 -3.72 9.57 8.63
CA GLY A 8 -2.96 10.10 9.76
C GLY A 8 -1.51 9.62 9.73
N LEU A 9 -0.58 10.51 10.03
CA LEU A 9 0.83 10.21 10.21
C LEU A 9 1.28 10.75 11.58
N PRO A 10 1.89 9.95 12.45
CA PRO A 10 2.47 10.46 13.70
C PRO A 10 3.66 11.37 13.39
N VAL A 11 3.74 12.53 14.07
CA VAL A 11 4.78 13.55 13.80
C VAL A 11 6.05 13.33 14.64
N GLY A 12 6.01 12.43 15.63
CA GLY A 12 7.18 11.94 16.37
C GLY A 12 7.78 12.91 17.40
N MET A 13 7.46 14.21 17.35
CA MET A 13 7.91 15.21 18.31
C MET A 13 6.93 15.42 19.48
N ASN A 14 5.61 15.34 19.20
CA ASN A 14 4.53 15.51 20.16
C ASN A 14 3.49 14.40 19.99
N SER A 15 2.43 14.41 20.82
CA SER A 15 1.21 13.63 20.59
C SER A 15 0.41 14.09 19.36
N ASP A 16 0.87 15.11 18.63
CA ASP A 16 0.20 15.61 17.44
C ASP A 16 0.31 14.67 16.23
N ILE A 17 -0.69 14.74 15.37
CA ILE A 17 -0.87 13.90 14.19
C ILE A 17 -0.96 14.78 12.95
N LEU A 18 -0.24 14.42 11.90
CA LEU A 18 -0.43 15.01 10.58
C LEU A 18 -1.63 14.34 9.90
N CYS A 19 -2.78 15.01 9.92
CA CYS A 19 -3.95 14.63 9.15
C CYS A 19 -3.83 15.17 7.72
N ARG A 20 -3.82 14.31 6.70
CA ARG A 20 -3.71 14.74 5.28
C ARG A 20 -4.80 15.71 4.81
N GLU A 21 -5.93 15.81 5.51
CA GLU A 21 -7.02 16.72 5.15
C GLU A 21 -6.97 18.08 5.84
N LYS A 22 -6.34 18.16 7.02
CA LYS A 22 -6.41 19.35 7.90
C LYS A 22 -5.05 19.89 8.35
N GLY A 23 -3.97 19.13 8.18
CA GLY A 23 -2.65 19.47 8.70
C GLY A 23 -2.39 18.86 10.08
N ILE A 24 -1.58 19.53 10.89
CA ILE A 24 -1.26 19.10 12.25
C ILE A 24 -2.50 19.27 13.14
N VAL A 25 -2.89 18.20 13.81
CA VAL A 25 -4.05 18.13 14.72
C VAL A 25 -3.66 17.41 16.01
N THR A 26 -4.44 17.62 17.06
CA THR A 26 -4.27 16.91 18.33
C THR A 26 -4.58 15.42 18.18
N TRP A 27 -4.06 14.60 19.10
CA TRP A 27 -4.20 13.14 19.06
C TRP A 27 -5.65 12.62 19.04
N ASP A 28 -6.56 13.35 19.67
CA ASP A 28 -7.98 13.03 19.82
C ASP A 28 -8.84 13.47 18.63
N TYR A 29 -8.30 14.28 17.72
CA TYR A 29 -9.00 14.75 16.54
C TYR A 29 -9.45 13.59 15.63
N CYS A 30 -10.65 13.71 15.03
CA CYS A 30 -11.18 12.76 14.05
C CYS A 30 -11.60 13.49 12.77
N CYS A 31 -11.04 13.12 11.62
CA CYS A 31 -11.39 13.73 10.35
C CYS A 31 -12.77 13.26 9.85
N SER A 32 -13.46 14.12 9.09
CA SER A 32 -14.83 13.88 8.60
C SER A 32 -14.93 12.65 7.68
N ASN A 33 -13.89 12.36 6.89
CA ASN A 33 -13.82 11.16 6.05
C ASN A 33 -12.93 10.08 6.67
N HIS A 34 -13.05 9.83 7.99
CA HIS A 34 -12.18 8.88 8.68
C HIS A 34 -12.20 7.51 7.99
N ARG A 35 -11.01 6.97 7.74
CA ARG A 35 -10.81 5.63 7.19
C ARG A 35 -9.90 4.88 8.13
N PHE A 36 -10.43 3.87 8.80
CA PHE A 36 -9.67 3.04 9.71
C PHE A 36 -8.47 2.42 8.99
N PHE A 37 -7.32 2.54 9.63
CA PHE A 37 -6.13 1.80 9.27
C PHE A 37 -6.12 0.51 10.08
N PHE A 38 -6.30 -0.62 9.42
CA PHE A 38 -6.19 -1.93 10.08
C PHE A 38 -4.72 -2.37 10.05
N MET A 39 -4.21 -2.89 11.17
CA MET A 39 -2.84 -3.42 11.25
C MET A 39 -2.56 -4.47 10.17
N GLU A 40 -3.56 -5.23 9.76
CA GLU A 40 -3.48 -6.15 8.62
C GLU A 40 -3.03 -5.47 7.32
N ASP A 41 -3.40 -4.22 7.09
CA ASP A 41 -3.00 -3.49 5.88
C ASP A 41 -1.53 -3.04 5.95
N LEU A 42 -1.03 -2.71 7.14
CA LEU A 42 0.41 -2.48 7.37
C LEU A 42 1.19 -3.76 7.10
N MET A 43 0.73 -4.89 7.65
CA MET A 43 1.35 -6.19 7.44
C MET A 43 1.33 -6.55 5.95
N LYS A 44 0.21 -6.33 5.25
CA LYS A 44 0.13 -6.59 3.81
C LYS A 44 1.17 -5.77 3.03
N MET A 45 1.33 -4.48 3.33
CA MET A 45 2.33 -3.63 2.64
C MET A 45 3.78 -3.97 2.99
N GLU A 46 4.04 -4.46 4.20
CA GLU A 46 5.37 -4.90 4.65
C GLU A 46 5.78 -6.23 4.01
N PHE A 47 4.87 -7.21 4.02
CA PHE A 47 5.21 -8.59 3.63
C PHE A 47 4.96 -8.90 2.15
N PHE A 48 4.02 -8.23 1.49
CA PHE A 48 3.72 -8.50 0.08
C PHE A 48 4.42 -7.55 -0.88
N ARG A 49 4.74 -8.10 -2.05
CA ARG A 49 5.33 -7.38 -3.16
C ARG A 49 4.31 -7.21 -4.28
N CYS A 50 4.59 -6.28 -5.19
CA CYS A 50 3.75 -6.08 -6.38
C CYS A 50 3.57 -7.38 -7.17
N SER A 51 4.59 -8.24 -7.26
CA SER A 51 4.50 -9.55 -7.92
C SER A 51 3.49 -10.52 -7.28
N ASN A 52 3.06 -10.30 -6.04
CA ASN A 52 2.02 -11.11 -5.40
C ASN A 52 0.60 -10.60 -5.69
N CYS A 53 0.47 -9.46 -6.37
CA CYS A 53 -0.80 -8.79 -6.61
C CYS A 53 -1.51 -9.34 -7.86
N GLU A 54 -2.84 -9.46 -7.81
CA GLU A 54 -3.65 -9.81 -9.00
C GLU A 54 -3.54 -8.75 -10.11
N PHE A 55 -3.42 -7.47 -9.74
CA PHE A 55 -3.31 -6.34 -10.67
C PHE A 55 -1.91 -6.14 -11.25
N PHE A 56 -0.95 -7.02 -10.95
CA PHE A 56 0.39 -6.96 -11.51
C PHE A 56 0.52 -7.92 -12.69
N THR A 57 0.69 -7.39 -13.89
CA THR A 57 0.81 -8.18 -15.10
C THR A 57 2.28 -8.46 -15.40
N PHE A 58 2.65 -9.74 -15.48
CA PHE A 58 4.00 -10.15 -15.85
C PHE A 58 4.26 -9.95 -17.34
N HIS A 59 5.49 -9.58 -17.67
CA HIS A 59 5.99 -9.46 -19.02
C HIS A 59 7.27 -10.28 -19.18
N PRO A 60 7.46 -10.97 -20.32
CA PRO A 60 8.70 -11.71 -20.57
C PRO A 60 9.93 -10.82 -20.41
N HIS A 61 10.92 -11.30 -19.66
CA HIS A 61 12.21 -10.65 -19.49
C HIS A 61 13.30 -11.71 -19.31
N PRO A 62 14.46 -11.59 -19.99
CA PRO A 62 15.48 -12.64 -20.01
C PRO A 62 16.08 -12.97 -18.64
N TYR A 63 16.11 -12.00 -17.72
CA TYR A 63 16.80 -12.14 -16.43
C TYR A 63 15.92 -11.97 -15.19
N ILE A 64 14.68 -11.48 -15.36
CA ILE A 64 13.85 -11.02 -14.22
C ILE A 64 12.49 -11.71 -14.34
N PRO A 65 12.27 -12.83 -13.63
CA PRO A 65 11.01 -13.55 -13.67
C PRO A 65 9.81 -12.72 -13.20
N SER A 66 10.07 -11.75 -12.31
CA SER A 66 9.08 -10.85 -11.73
C SER A 66 8.90 -9.54 -12.50
N TYR A 67 9.39 -9.45 -13.74
CA TYR A 67 9.25 -8.24 -14.54
C TYR A 67 7.80 -8.04 -14.96
N GLY A 68 7.27 -6.85 -14.75
CA GLY A 68 5.86 -6.60 -15.01
C GLY A 68 5.44 -5.17 -14.72
N VAL A 69 4.13 -4.91 -14.77
CA VAL A 69 3.54 -3.58 -14.57
C VAL A 69 2.27 -3.67 -13.72
N CYS A 70 2.02 -2.65 -12.90
CA CYS A 70 0.80 -2.55 -12.09
C CYS A 70 -0.28 -1.76 -12.85
N SER A 71 -1.39 -2.42 -13.22
CA SER A 71 -2.46 -1.81 -14.02
C SER A 71 -3.18 -0.64 -13.35
N LEU A 72 -3.08 -0.50 -12.02
CA LEU A 72 -3.78 0.54 -11.26
C LEU A 72 -2.96 1.83 -11.07
N PHE A 73 -1.64 1.74 -10.99
CA PHE A 73 -0.80 2.86 -10.50
C PHE A 73 0.41 3.19 -11.36
N SER A 74 0.79 2.34 -12.31
CA SER A 74 2.01 2.55 -13.09
C SER A 74 1.80 2.11 -14.53
N VAL A 75 2.24 2.95 -15.46
CA VAL A 75 2.43 2.55 -16.87
C VAL A 75 3.83 1.99 -17.13
N ARG A 76 4.75 2.13 -16.16
CA ARG A 76 6.14 1.69 -16.29
C ARG A 76 6.31 0.26 -15.77
N LYS A 77 6.99 -0.56 -16.56
CA LYS A 77 7.43 -1.89 -16.18
C LYS A 77 8.55 -1.81 -15.14
N CYS A 78 8.56 -2.75 -14.21
CA CYS A 78 9.57 -2.86 -13.15
C CYS A 78 9.70 -4.30 -12.67
N ASP A 79 10.74 -4.55 -11.87
CA ASP A 79 10.81 -5.78 -11.07
C ASP A 79 9.79 -5.72 -9.92
N GLY A 80 8.75 -6.54 -10.03
CA GLY A 80 7.66 -6.65 -9.06
C GLY A 80 8.08 -7.23 -7.71
N SER A 81 9.25 -7.88 -7.61
CA SER A 81 9.78 -8.44 -6.34
C SER A 81 10.39 -7.37 -5.44
N VAL A 82 10.91 -6.29 -6.03
CA VAL A 82 11.59 -5.21 -5.30
C VAL A 82 10.57 -4.21 -4.75
N LYS A 83 9.42 -4.02 -5.41
CA LYS A 83 8.41 -3.05 -4.99
C LYS A 83 7.44 -3.63 -3.95
N LYS A 84 7.28 -2.91 -2.83
CA LYS A 84 6.26 -3.21 -1.80
C LYS A 84 4.85 -3.09 -2.38
N ALA A 85 3.92 -3.88 -1.83
CA ALA A 85 2.51 -3.82 -2.17
C ALA A 85 1.90 -2.44 -1.85
N CYS A 86 0.99 -1.99 -2.70
CA CYS A 86 0.30 -0.72 -2.54
C CYS A 86 -1.00 -0.87 -1.72
N SER A 87 -1.65 0.25 -1.42
CA SER A 87 -2.92 0.27 -0.67
C SER A 87 -4.12 -0.37 -1.40
N LYS A 88 -3.99 -0.75 -2.68
CA LYS A 88 -5.00 -1.52 -3.44
C LYS A 88 -4.56 -2.96 -3.69
N PHE A 89 -3.60 -3.45 -2.91
CA PHE A 89 -3.12 -4.81 -3.03
C PHE A 89 -4.24 -5.82 -2.81
N VAL A 90 -4.36 -6.75 -3.76
CA VAL A 90 -5.18 -7.95 -3.63
C VAL A 90 -4.29 -9.14 -3.98
N LYS A 91 -4.19 -10.07 -3.04
CA LYS A 91 -3.32 -11.25 -3.19
C LYS A 91 -3.88 -12.14 -4.30
N ARG A 92 -3.04 -12.47 -5.28
CA ARG A 92 -3.41 -13.43 -6.32
C ARG A 92 -3.66 -14.82 -5.70
N SER A 93 -4.78 -15.46 -6.06
CA SER A 93 -5.06 -16.86 -5.72
C SER A 93 -4.11 -17.80 -6.46
N LYS A 94 -3.73 -18.92 -5.83
CA LYS A 94 -2.82 -19.93 -6.43
C LYS A 94 -3.46 -20.79 -7.53
N SER A 95 -4.70 -20.51 -7.92
CA SER A 95 -5.38 -21.14 -9.05
C SER A 95 -5.08 -20.32 -10.30
N ASP A 96 -4.26 -20.90 -11.17
CA ASP A 96 -4.18 -20.72 -12.64
C ASP A 96 -2.73 -20.86 -13.10
N ALA A 97 -2.21 -22.08 -12.94
CA ALA A 97 -1.19 -22.63 -13.83
C ALA A 97 -1.93 -23.68 -14.67
N SER A 98 -2.37 -23.27 -15.87
CA SER A 98 -2.68 -24.17 -16.98
C SER A 98 -1.49 -24.17 -17.93
#